data_AF-A0A382R0E3-F1
#
_entry.id   AF-A0A382R0E3-F1
#
_cell.length_a   1.000
_cell.length_b   1.000
_cell.length_c   1.000
_cell.angle_alpha   90.00
_cell.angle_beta   90.00
_cell.angle_gamma   90.00
#
_symmetry.space_group_name_H-M   'P 1'
#
loop_
_entity.id
_entity.type
_entity.pdbx_description
1 polymer ?
#
loop_
_entity_poly.entity_id
_entity_poly.type
_entity_poly.pdbx_seq_one_letter_code
_entity_poly.pdbx_strand_id
1 'polypeptide(L)' 'MKSYLQGMITGGALVFAIMVFMGAAGKNPAGKYQFEIKGNSEIMLLDTQTGTVYLNYGNNWNEKPYITFD' A
#
# COMPACT_ATOMS: atom_id res chain seq x y z
N MET A 1 -0.05 45.88 1.50
CA MET A 1 -0.53 44.82 0.57
C MET A 1 0.29 43.53 0.57
N LYS A 2 1.59 43.56 0.87
CA LYS A 2 2.44 42.34 0.87
C LYS A 2 1.96 41.23 1.83
N SER A 3 1.46 41.58 3.00
CA SER A 3 0.97 40.65 4.02
C SER A 3 -0.32 39.90 3.64
N TYR A 4 -1.24 40.55 2.93
CA TYR A 4 -2.48 39.93 2.46
C TYR A 4 -2.22 38.84 1.42
N LEU A 5 -1.35 39.14 0.46
CA LEU A 5 -0.95 38.17 -0.58
C LEU A 5 -0.18 37.00 0.03
N GLN A 6 0.68 37.25 1.02
CA GLN A 6 1.37 36.20 1.77
C GLN A 6 0.40 35.29 2.51
N GLY A 7 -0.60 35.84 3.21
CA GLY A 7 -1.63 35.05 3.90
C GLY A 7 -2.43 34.17 2.94
N MET A 8 -2.77 34.67 1.75
CA MET A 8 -3.47 33.91 0.73
C MET A 8 -2.63 32.76 0.17
N ILE A 9 -1.32 32.98 -0.06
CA ILE A 9 -0.40 31.94 -0.52
C ILE A 9 -0.22 30.87 0.55
N THR A 10 0.00 31.25 1.81
CA THR A 10 0.16 30.31 2.92
C THR A 10 -1.12 29.51 3.18
N GLY A 11 -2.28 30.14 3.13
CA GLY A 11 -3.58 29.45 3.25
C GLY A 11 -3.82 28.47 2.10
N GLY A 12 -3.50 28.86 0.86
CA GLY A 12 -3.60 27.98 -0.31
C GLY A 12 -2.68 26.75 -0.21
N ALA A 13 -1.43 26.95 0.22
CA ALA A 13 -0.49 25.85 0.43
C ALA A 13 -0.96 24.88 1.53
N LEU A 14 -1.57 25.39 2.61
CA LEU A 14 -2.12 24.57 3.68
C LEU A 14 -3.29 23.70 3.20
N VAL A 15 -4.25 24.29 2.48
CA VAL A 15 -5.40 23.54 1.93
C VAL A 15 -4.92 22.48 0.94
N PHE A 16 -3.96 22.83 0.07
CA PHE A 16 -3.35 21.88 -0.86
C PHE A 16 -2.71 20.70 -0.13
N ALA A 17 -1.91 20.95 0.91
CA ALA A 17 -1.28 19.90 1.69
C ALA A 17 -2.30 18.95 2.34
N ILE A 18 -3.38 19.49 2.91
CA ILE A 18 -4.46 18.68 3.51
C ILE A 18 -5.10 17.78 2.45
N MET A 19 -5.42 18.31 1.26
CA MET A 19 -5.99 17.51 0.17
C MET A 19 -5.06 16.39 -0.30
N VAL A 20 -3.76 16.67 -0.44
CA VAL A 20 -2.76 15.66 -0.82
C VAL A 20 -2.69 14.54 0.23
N PHE A 21 -2.65 14.87 1.51
CA PHE A 21 -2.58 13.86 2.57
C PHE A 21 -3.86 13.04 2.70
N MET A 22 -5.04 13.65 2.52
CA MET A 22 -6.31 12.92 2.49
C MET A 22 -6.38 11.93 1.33
N GLY A 23 -5.83 12.28 0.16
CA GLY A 23 -5.73 11.37 -0.98
C GLY A 23 -4.69 10.25 -0.79
N ALA A 24 -3.59 10.55 -0.09
CA ALA A 24 -2.54 9.58 0.20
C ALA A 24 -2.95 8.52 1.24
N ALA A 25 -3.95 8.79 2.08
CA ALA A 25 -4.52 7.84 3.04
C ALA A 25 -5.38 6.73 2.37
N GLY A 26 -5.09 6.40 1.11
CA GLY A 26 -5.79 5.38 0.34
C GLY A 26 -5.70 3.99 0.98
N LYS A 27 -6.72 3.18 0.73
CA LYS A 27 -6.96 1.84 1.32
C LYS A 27 -5.90 0.78 1.01
N ASN A 28 -4.82 1.11 0.29
CA ASN A 28 -3.83 0.13 -0.16
C ASN A 28 -2.51 0.39 0.58
N PRO A 29 -2.29 -0.26 1.73
CA PRO A 29 -1.12 0.01 2.55
C PRO A 29 0.15 -0.32 1.78
N ALA A 30 1.08 0.63 1.74
CA ALA A 30 2.39 0.41 1.17
C ALA A 30 3.08 -0.74 1.92
N GLY A 31 3.69 -1.68 1.17
CA GLY A 31 4.37 -2.84 1.75
C GLY A 31 3.46 -3.97 2.24
N LYS A 32 2.16 -3.95 1.91
CA LYS A 32 1.21 -5.02 2.29
C LYS A 32 1.63 -6.41 1.81
N TYR A 33 2.22 -6.52 0.63
CA TYR A 33 2.57 -7.79 0.02
C TYR A 33 4.07 -7.88 -0.24
N GLN A 34 4.67 -8.99 0.19
CA GLN A 34 6.02 -9.39 -0.15
C GLN A 34 5.95 -10.66 -1.01
N PHE A 35 6.74 -10.73 -2.07
CA PHE A 35 6.81 -11.91 -2.94
C PHE A 35 8.17 -12.60 -2.81
N GLU A 36 8.16 -13.93 -2.89
CA GLU A 36 9.35 -14.77 -2.97
C GLU A 36 9.18 -15.78 -4.11
N ILE A 37 10.22 -15.96 -4.92
CA ILE A 37 10.24 -16.98 -5.97
C ILE A 37 10.91 -18.21 -5.39
N LYS A 38 10.13 -19.26 -5.18
CA LYS A 38 10.64 -20.58 -4.82
C LYS A 38 10.96 -21.34 -6.12
N GLY A 39 12.06 -22.08 -6.14
CA GLY A 39 12.54 -22.74 -7.37
C GLY A 39 11.45 -23.54 -8.11
N ASN A 40 11.59 -23.70 -9.43
CA ASN A 40 10.59 -24.29 -10.35
C ASN A 40 9.29 -23.48 -10.54
N SER A 41 9.38 -22.15 -10.61
CA SER A 41 8.24 -21.26 -10.96
C SER A 41 7.12 -21.19 -9.91
N GLU A 42 7.40 -21.59 -8.67
CA GLU A 42 6.49 -21.40 -7.54
C GLU A 42 6.62 -19.98 -7.00
N ILE A 43 5.53 -19.23 -6.91
CA ILE A 43 5.52 -17.89 -6.32
C ILE A 43 4.83 -17.96 -4.98
N MET A 44 5.51 -17.48 -3.94
CA MET A 44 4.93 -17.24 -2.62
C MET A 44 4.60 -15.76 -2.48
N LEU A 45 3.41 -15.46 -1.98
CA LEU A 45 2.98 -14.11 -1.63
C LEU A 45 2.64 -14.07 -0.14
N LEU A 46 3.35 -13.24 0.61
CA LEU A 46 3.12 -12.98 2.02
C LEU A 46 2.36 -11.67 2.18
N ASP A 47 1.18 -11.72 2.81
CA ASP A 47 0.50 -10.55 3.36
C ASP A 47 1.15 -10.18 4.70
N THR A 48 1.93 -9.10 4.71
CA THR A 48 2.74 -8.68 5.87
C THR A 48 1.90 -8.10 7.00
N GLN A 49 0.62 -7.79 6.77
CA GLN A 49 -0.28 -7.25 7.79
C GLN A 49 -0.93 -8.36 8.60
N THR A 50 -1.20 -9.50 7.95
CA THR A 50 -1.90 -10.63 8.56
C THR A 50 -1.01 -11.86 8.75
N GLY A 51 0.20 -11.86 8.20
CA GLY A 51 1.06 -13.04 8.12
C GLY A 51 0.56 -14.10 7.13
N THR A 52 -0.53 -13.87 6.42
CA THR A 52 -1.13 -14.87 5.54
C THR A 52 -0.23 -15.15 4.33
N VAL A 53 0.02 -16.42 4.04
CA VAL A 53 0.83 -16.87 2.90
C VAL A 53 -0.05 -17.50 1.83
N TYR A 54 0.14 -17.05 0.60
CA TYR A 54 -0.48 -17.60 -0.60
C TYR A 54 0.61 -18.25 -1.47
N LEU A 55 0.29 -19.39 -2.07
CA LEU A 55 1.17 -20.08 -3.01
C LEU A 55 0.53 -20.11 -4.40
N ASN A 56 1.37 -19.94 -5.41
CA ASN A 56 1.04 -20.14 -6.81
C ASN A 56 1.91 -21.25 -7.37
N TYR A 57 1.26 -22.29 -7.88
CA TYR A 57 1.88 -23.41 -8.58
C TYR A 57 1.61 -23.26 -10.09
N GLY A 58 2.35 -22.38 -10.77
CA GLY A 58 2.23 -22.15 -12.21
C GLY A 58 1.26 -21.02 -12.60
N ASN A 59 0.12 -21.36 -13.21
CA ASN A 59 -0.83 -20.37 -13.73
C ASN A 59 -1.99 -20.03 -12.78
N ASN A 60 -2.09 -20.71 -11.64
CA ASN A 60 -3.23 -20.58 -10.72
C ASN A 60 -2.75 -20.23 -9.31
N TRP A 61 -3.31 -19.17 -8.74
CA TRP A 61 -3.22 -18.89 -7.31
C TRP A 61 -4.09 -19.88 -6.55
N ASN A 62 -3.62 -20.38 -5.40
CA ASN A 62 -4.49 -21.12 -4.50
C ASN A 62 -5.64 -20.22 -4.03
N GLU A 63 -6.88 -20.69 -4.18
CA GLU A 63 -8.08 -19.98 -3.72
C GLU A 63 -8.13 -19.84 -2.19
N LYS A 64 -7.32 -20.63 -1.47
CA LYS A 64 -7.24 -20.65 -0.01
C LYS A 64 -5.81 -20.37 0.47
N PRO A 65 -5.64 -19.67 1.60
CA PRO A 65 -4.31 -19.41 2.16
C PRO A 65 -3.60 -20.73 2.51
N TYR A 66 -2.31 -20.79 2.22
CA TYR A 66 -1.47 -21.95 2.52
C TYR A 66 -1.20 -22.05 4.04
N ILE A 67 -0.93 -20.92 4.67
CA ILE A 67 -0.82 -20.79 6.12
C ILE A 67 -1.26 -19.39 6.55
N THR A 68 -1.89 -19.30 7.71
CA THR A 68 -2.20 -18.06 8.42
C THR A 68 -1.55 -18.19 9.79
N PHE A 69 -0.82 -17.16 10.22
CA PHE A 69 -0.26 -17.11 11.57
C PHE A 69 -1.22 -16.30 12.43
N ASP A 70 -1.79 -16.94 13.47
CA ASP A 70 -2.63 -16.29 14.49
C ASP A 70 -1.79 -15.45 15.47
#